data_AF-A0A5K0YTR8-F1
#
_entry.id   AF-A0A5K0YTR8-F1
#
_cell.length_a   1.000
_cell.length_b   1.000
_cell.length_c   1.000
_cell.angle_alpha   90.00
_cell.angle_beta   90.00
_cell.angle_gamma   90.00
#
_symmetry.space_group_name_H-M   'P 1'
#
loop_
_entity.id
_entity.type
_entity.pdbx_description
1 polymer ?
#
loop_
_entity_poly.entity_id
_entity_poly.type
_entity_poly.pdbx_seq_one_letter_code
_entity_poly.pdbx_strand_id
1 'polypeptide(L)' 'VFTPYYSETVLYSSAELRVENEDGISTLFYLQTVYP' A
#
# COMPACT_ATOMS: atom_id res chain seq x y z
N VAL A 1 -14.95 20.19 -14.41
CA VAL A 1 -13.84 19.23 -14.16
C VAL A 1 -14.48 18.00 -13.52
N PHE A 2 -14.76 16.97 -14.32
CA PHE A 2 -15.19 15.68 -13.77
C PHE A 2 -13.93 15.00 -13.28
N THR A 3 -13.68 15.01 -11.97
CA THR A 3 -12.72 14.08 -11.37
C THR A 3 -13.49 12.78 -11.17
N PRO A 4 -13.36 11.79 -12.07
CA PRO A 4 -13.96 10.49 -11.80
C PRO A 4 -13.27 10.02 -10.52
N TYR A 5 -14.05 9.71 -9.50
CA TYR A 5 -13.55 8.99 -8.35
C TYR A 5 -12.77 7.81 -8.91
N TYR A 6 -11.45 7.88 -8.72
CA TYR A 6 -10.53 6.84 -9.10
C TYR A 6 -10.88 5.67 -8.20
N SER A 7 -11.85 4.88 -8.64
CA SER A 7 -12.29 3.66 -8.00
C SER A 7 -11.28 2.58 -8.33
N GLU A 8 -10.00 2.87 -8.12
CA GLU A 8 -9.01 1.83 -8.14
C GLU A 8 -9.26 0.91 -6.97
N THR A 9 -9.27 -0.37 -7.31
CA THR A 9 -9.33 -1.42 -6.32
C THR A 9 -7.98 -1.42 -5.61
N VAL A 10 -7.90 -0.73 -4.46
CA VAL A 10 -6.72 -0.67 -3.58
C VAL A 10 -6.55 -2.00 -2.82
N LEU A 11 -6.73 -3.13 -3.49
CA LEU A 11 -6.53 -4.44 -2.90
C LEU A 11 -5.12 -4.90 -3.24
N TYR A 12 -4.17 -4.58 -2.37
CA TYR A 12 -2.87 -5.22 -2.40
C TYR A 12 -3.01 -6.70 -2.02
N SER A 13 -2.39 -7.58 -2.80
CA SER A 13 -2.20 -8.96 -2.39
C SER A 13 -1.20 -9.05 -1.24
N SER A 14 -1.23 -10.15 -0.48
CA SER A 14 -0.29 -10.37 0.62
C SER A 14 1.18 -10.40 0.18
N ALA A 15 1.43 -10.77 -1.08
CA ALA A 15 2.76 -10.72 -1.68
C ALA A 15 3.20 -9.28 -1.91
N GLU A 16 2.34 -8.43 -2.49
CA GLU A 16 2.63 -7.02 -2.75
C GLU A 16 2.87 -6.23 -1.47
N LEU A 17 2.14 -6.53 -0.39
CA LEU A 17 2.37 -5.90 0.92
C LEU A 17 3.75 -6.22 1.53
N ARG A 18 4.38 -7.31 1.11
CA ARG A 18 5.71 -7.75 1.56
C ARG A 18 6.83 -7.29 0.63
N VAL A 19 6.50 -6.72 -0.53
CA VAL A 19 7.49 -6.15 -1.44
C VAL A 19 8.12 -4.93 -0.76
N GLU A 20 9.45 -4.89 -0.78
CA GLU A 20 10.23 -3.78 -0.27
C GLU A 20 10.28 -2.65 -1.31
N ASN A 21 10.14 -1.41 -0.84
CA ASN A 21 10.39 -0.23 -1.65
C ASN A 21 11.91 0.03 -1.83
N GLU A 22 12.27 1.14 -2.48
CA GLU A 22 13.68 1.52 -2.73
C GLU A 22 14.50 1.73 -1.44
N ASP A 23 13.84 1.98 -0.31
CA ASP A 23 14.46 2.12 1.01
C ASP A 23 14.56 0.78 1.78
N GLY A 24 14.11 -0.33 1.20
CA GLY A 24 14.10 -1.64 1.87
C GLY A 24 12.95 -1.80 2.87
N ILE A 25 11.86 -1.04 2.73
CA ILE A 25 10.72 -1.07 3.65
C ILE A 25 9.50 -1.64 2.93
N SER A 26 8.89 -2.65 3.54
CA SER A 26 7.61 -3.20 3.04
C SER A 26 6.41 -2.40 3.55
N THR A 27 5.37 -2.30 2.72
CA THR A 27 4.12 -1.60 3.08
C THR A 27 3.48 -2.20 4.33
N LEU A 28 3.54 -3.53 4.52
CA LEU A 28 3.04 -4.20 5.72
C LEU A 28 3.76 -3.72 6.99
N PHE A 29 5.08 -3.64 6.97
CA PHE A 29 5.89 -3.21 8.10
C PHE A 29 5.58 -1.76 8.49
N TYR A 30 5.45 -0.89 7.50
CA TYR A 30 5.09 0.51 7.72
C TYR A 30 3.71 0.64 8.39
N LEU A 31 2.72 -0.10 7.90
CA LEU A 31 1.36 -0.08 8.48
C LEU A 31 1.33 -0.58 9.93
N GLN A 32 2.07 -1.66 10.25
CA GLN A 32 2.21 -2.17 11.62
C GLN A 32 2.89 -1.17 12.56
N THR A 33 3.80 -0.35 12.03
CA THR A 33 4.53 0.66 12.81
C THR A 33 3.64 1.86 13.15
N VAL A 34 2.78 2.29 12.22
CA VAL A 34 1.93 3.47 12.37
C VAL A 34 0.61 3.15 13.10
N TYR A 35 0.10 1.93 12.96
CA TYR A 35 -1.13 1.45 13.60
C TYR A 35 -0.82 0.20 14.44
N PRO A 36 -0.46 0.36 15.73
CA PRO A 36 -0.17 -0.77 16.62
C PRO A 36 -1.39 -1.63 16.92
#